data_AF-A0A971Z3A7-F1
#
_entry.id   AF-A0A971Z3A7-F1
#
_cell.length_a   1.000
_cell.length_b   1.000
_cell.length_c   1.000
_cell.angle_alpha   90.00
_cell.angle_beta   90.00
_cell.angle_gamma   90.00
#
_symmetry.space_group_name_H-M   'P 1'
#
loop_
_entity.id
_entity.type
_entity.pdbx_description
1 polymer ?
#
loop_
_entity_poly.entity_id
_entity_poly.type
_entity_poly.pdbx_seq_one_letter_code
_entity_poly.pdbx_strand_id
1 'polypeptide(L)'
;MSKRINVTDTILRDAHQSLLATRMRTEDMLPICSKLDQVGYWSLEVWGGATFDSCVRFLKEDPWERLRQLRAALPNTRLQMLLRGQNLLGYRHYSDDVVRAFVAKAAVNGIDVFRIFDAMNDVRNLKTAISAVKAAGKHAQGTICYTTSPVHTVELFVEQAKALEAMGVDSLAIKDMAGLLTPFATGELVEALKAATSLPVFIHSHDTAGLAAMCQLKAIECGADNIDTAIGSMAWGTSHPGTESMVAALKGTPYDTGLDLELIQEISMYFMEVRKKYHQFESPFTGVDTRVQINQVPGGMMSNLANQLKEQGALNRINEVFEEIPRVRADLGYPPLVTPTSQIVGTQAVFNVLAGERYKTITNEVKLYLQGRYGQAPGAINPKVQVQAIGDEQVIEVRPADLLKPEMDRLRSEIGNLAKSEEDVLTFAMFPDIGRKFLEERAAGTLEPEALLPIPDGNGGPAAAEGVATEFMVDVHGESYRIDITGVGVKGDGTRHFYMSIDGMPEEVVLEELNQFVGGAGGAARGRASEPGHVTTSMPGNIVDVLVAEGDKVKAGQAVLVSEAMKMESEIQAAIDGTVKAVHVVKGDRVNPGEILIEIEA
;
A
#
# COMPACT_ATOMS: atom_id res chain seq x y z
N MET A 1 -36.81 -20.67 -7.68
CA MET A 1 -37.04 -19.47 -6.85
C MET A 1 -36.10 -18.38 -7.36
N SER A 2 -36.56 -17.13 -7.48
CA SER A 2 -35.66 -16.01 -7.84
C SER A 2 -34.83 -15.63 -6.61
N LYS A 3 -33.53 -15.39 -6.80
CA LYS A 3 -32.58 -14.96 -5.76
C LYS A 3 -31.95 -13.66 -6.23
N ARG A 4 -32.46 -12.52 -5.73
CA ARG A 4 -31.91 -11.19 -6.01
C ARG A 4 -30.45 -11.13 -5.56
N ILE A 5 -29.55 -10.74 -6.46
CA ILE A 5 -28.15 -10.52 -6.12
C ILE A 5 -27.97 -9.11 -5.59
N ASN A 6 -27.26 -9.03 -4.47
CA ASN A 6 -26.92 -7.79 -3.81
C ASN A 6 -25.59 -7.25 -4.34
N VAL A 7 -25.47 -5.93 -4.44
CA VAL A 7 -24.25 -5.27 -4.92
C VAL A 7 -23.66 -4.40 -3.82
N THR A 8 -22.36 -4.54 -3.58
CA THR A 8 -21.54 -3.55 -2.87
C THR A 8 -20.76 -2.76 -3.91
N ASP A 9 -20.91 -1.43 -3.94
CA ASP A 9 -20.13 -0.59 -4.85
C ASP A 9 -18.89 -0.02 -4.13
N THR A 10 -17.73 -0.09 -4.77
CA THR A 10 -16.42 0.27 -4.20
C THR A 10 -15.93 1.65 -4.66
N ILE A 11 -16.76 2.44 -5.35
CA ILE A 11 -16.40 3.72 -5.95
C ILE A 11 -15.72 4.70 -4.97
N LEU A 12 -16.18 4.74 -3.71
CA LEU A 12 -15.68 5.66 -2.69
C LEU A 12 -14.42 5.14 -1.94
N ARG A 13 -13.95 3.91 -2.23
CA ARG A 13 -12.79 3.30 -1.57
C ARG A 13 -11.86 2.57 -2.54
N ASP A 14 -12.19 1.33 -2.92
CA ASP A 14 -11.22 0.47 -3.62
C ASP A 14 -10.97 0.87 -5.08
N ALA A 15 -11.98 1.43 -5.74
CA ALA A 15 -11.88 1.83 -7.14
C ALA A 15 -10.78 2.88 -7.35
N HIS A 16 -10.84 3.99 -6.63
CA HIS A 16 -9.81 5.04 -6.70
C HIS A 16 -8.51 4.65 -5.99
N GLN A 17 -8.56 3.75 -4.99
CA GLN A 17 -7.35 3.16 -4.41
C GLN A 17 -6.54 2.41 -5.47
N SER A 18 -7.23 1.72 -6.36
CA SER A 18 -6.60 0.94 -7.43
C SER A 18 -6.16 1.80 -8.61
N LEU A 19 -7.03 2.72 -9.06
CA LEU A 19 -6.81 3.47 -10.30
C LEU A 19 -6.06 4.79 -10.11
N LEU A 20 -6.26 5.47 -8.98
CA LEU A 20 -5.86 6.87 -8.78
C LEU A 20 -5.00 7.04 -7.51
N ALA A 21 -4.25 6.00 -7.14
CA ALA A 21 -3.38 6.00 -5.96
C ALA A 21 -4.08 6.48 -4.68
N THR A 22 -5.37 6.20 -4.54
CA THR A 22 -6.20 6.60 -3.39
C THR A 22 -6.36 8.12 -3.22
N ARG A 23 -6.33 8.90 -4.31
CA ARG A 23 -6.32 10.36 -4.25
C ARG A 23 -7.68 11.05 -4.36
N MET A 24 -8.77 10.32 -4.52
CA MET A 24 -10.09 10.94 -4.59
C MET A 24 -10.41 11.66 -3.26
N ARG A 25 -10.71 12.96 -3.38
CA ARG A 25 -10.96 13.88 -2.26
C ARG A 25 -12.42 13.86 -1.82
N THR A 26 -12.68 14.23 -0.56
CA THR A 26 -14.04 14.27 -0.01
C THR A 26 -14.94 15.24 -0.80
N GLU A 27 -14.39 16.36 -1.26
CA GLU A 27 -15.11 17.37 -2.05
C GLU A 27 -15.70 16.84 -3.38
N ASP A 28 -15.10 15.79 -3.95
CA ASP A 28 -15.58 15.12 -5.16
C ASP A 28 -16.49 13.92 -4.85
N MET A 29 -16.56 13.48 -3.59
CA MET A 29 -17.45 12.39 -3.17
C MET A 29 -18.84 12.91 -2.79
N LEU A 30 -18.89 13.97 -1.99
CA LEU A 30 -20.12 14.46 -1.38
C LEU A 30 -21.21 14.89 -2.39
N PRO A 31 -20.90 15.59 -3.51
CA PRO A 31 -21.94 16.11 -4.40
C PRO A 31 -22.83 15.03 -5.04
N ILE A 32 -22.32 13.81 -5.19
CA ILE A 32 -23.05 12.70 -5.83
C ILE A 32 -23.65 11.70 -4.83
N CYS A 33 -23.36 11.85 -3.52
CA CYS A 33 -23.81 10.92 -2.48
C CYS A 33 -25.33 10.71 -2.45
N SER A 34 -26.12 11.77 -2.66
CA SER A 34 -27.59 11.63 -2.66
C SER A 34 -28.12 10.69 -3.74
N LYS A 35 -27.43 10.57 -4.89
CA LYS A 35 -27.77 9.61 -5.95
C LYS A 35 -27.26 8.22 -5.63
N LEU A 36 -26.02 8.11 -5.14
CA LEU A 36 -25.47 6.83 -4.67
C LEU A 36 -26.38 6.19 -3.61
N ASP A 37 -26.92 6.99 -2.69
CA ASP A 37 -27.82 6.52 -1.63
C ASP A 37 -29.21 6.07 -2.14
N GLN A 38 -29.63 6.54 -3.32
CA GLN A 38 -30.90 6.18 -3.95
C GLN A 38 -30.84 4.84 -4.72
N VAL A 39 -29.66 4.40 -5.14
CA VAL A 39 -29.51 3.20 -6.00
C VAL A 39 -30.05 1.93 -5.32
N GLY A 40 -29.88 1.83 -4.00
CA GLY A 40 -30.27 0.64 -3.23
C GLY A 40 -29.18 -0.42 -3.15
N TYR A 41 -27.91 -0.02 -3.16
CA TYR A 41 -26.77 -0.91 -2.87
C TYR A 41 -26.93 -1.60 -1.51
N TRP A 42 -26.40 -2.82 -1.38
CA TRP A 42 -26.36 -3.51 -0.09
C TRP A 42 -25.42 -2.80 0.89
N SER A 43 -24.30 -2.29 0.36
CA SER A 43 -23.42 -1.34 1.04
C SER A 43 -22.63 -0.52 0.02
N LEU A 44 -22.12 0.63 0.45
CA LEU A 44 -21.04 1.34 -0.22
C LEU A 44 -19.77 1.11 0.58
N GLU A 45 -18.70 0.67 -0.07
CA GLU A 45 -17.40 0.63 0.58
C GLU A 45 -16.74 2.01 0.49
N VAL A 46 -16.56 2.65 1.63
CA VAL A 46 -16.21 4.08 1.70
C VAL A 46 -14.97 4.39 2.53
N TRP A 47 -14.43 3.38 3.23
CA TRP A 47 -13.41 3.62 4.26
C TRP A 47 -12.49 2.43 4.50
N GLY A 48 -11.42 2.67 5.25
CA GLY A 48 -10.37 1.68 5.48
C GLY A 48 -9.47 1.48 4.26
N GLY A 49 -8.73 0.38 4.22
CA GLY A 49 -7.65 0.22 3.24
C GLY A 49 -6.65 1.38 3.33
N ALA A 50 -6.22 1.92 2.18
CA ALA A 50 -5.27 3.02 2.13
C ALA A 50 -5.90 4.42 2.29
N THR A 51 -7.24 4.51 2.35
CA THR A 51 -7.92 5.82 2.38
C THR A 51 -7.54 6.64 3.60
N PHE A 52 -7.35 6.01 4.76
CA PHE A 52 -6.99 6.69 5.99
C PHE A 52 -5.57 7.28 5.94
N ASP A 53 -4.56 6.51 5.52
CA ASP A 53 -3.19 7.03 5.31
C ASP A 53 -3.21 8.15 4.26
N SER A 54 -3.93 7.95 3.14
CA SER A 54 -4.00 8.95 2.08
C SER A 54 -4.60 10.29 2.55
N CYS A 55 -5.67 10.23 3.35
CA CYS A 55 -6.28 11.42 3.98
C CYS A 55 -5.27 12.21 4.80
N VAL A 56 -4.57 11.52 5.72
CA VAL A 56 -3.64 12.17 6.66
C VAL A 56 -2.37 12.65 5.96
N ARG A 57 -1.84 11.84 5.04
CA ARG A 57 -0.52 12.08 4.42
C ARG A 57 -0.58 13.05 3.25
N PHE A 58 -1.52 12.85 2.33
CA PHE A 58 -1.49 13.50 1.02
C PHE A 58 -2.63 14.49 0.83
N LEU A 59 -3.86 14.08 1.18
CA LEU A 59 -5.03 14.92 0.97
C LEU A 59 -5.18 15.97 2.07
N LYS A 60 -4.49 15.79 3.19
CA LYS A 60 -4.60 16.66 4.37
C LYS A 60 -6.05 16.87 4.81
N GLU A 61 -6.83 15.80 4.73
CA GLU A 61 -8.21 15.73 5.20
C GLU A 61 -8.27 14.86 6.45
N ASP A 62 -9.12 15.20 7.41
CA ASP A 62 -9.34 14.33 8.56
C ASP A 62 -10.18 13.11 8.11
N PRO A 63 -9.64 11.88 8.17
CA PRO A 63 -10.37 10.71 7.70
C PRO A 63 -11.66 10.49 8.51
N TRP A 64 -11.67 10.81 9.81
CA TRP A 64 -12.84 10.64 10.67
C TRP A 64 -13.94 11.63 10.30
N GLU A 65 -13.56 12.86 9.95
CA GLU A 65 -14.52 13.86 9.47
C GLU A 65 -15.08 13.47 8.09
N ARG A 66 -14.24 12.97 7.18
CA ARG A 66 -14.70 12.37 5.91
C ARG A 66 -15.78 11.31 6.17
N LEU A 67 -15.55 10.40 7.12
CA LEU A 67 -16.53 9.36 7.47
C LEU A 67 -17.84 9.95 7.97
N ARG A 68 -17.81 10.95 8.87
CA ARG A 68 -19.04 11.60 9.37
C ARG A 68 -19.81 12.30 8.26
N GLN A 69 -19.11 13.00 7.37
CA GLN A 69 -19.72 13.69 6.23
C GLN A 69 -20.37 12.69 5.26
N LEU A 70 -19.69 11.58 4.96
CA LEU A 70 -20.24 10.51 4.14
C LEU A 70 -21.44 9.84 4.81
N ARG A 71 -21.38 9.58 6.12
CA ARG A 71 -22.51 9.02 6.88
C ARG A 71 -23.73 9.92 6.83
N ALA A 72 -23.54 11.23 6.95
CA ALA A 72 -24.61 12.22 6.85
C ALA A 72 -25.18 12.31 5.42
N ALA A 73 -24.33 12.19 4.40
CA ALA A 73 -24.72 12.28 3.00
C ALA A 73 -25.32 10.98 2.42
N LEU A 74 -25.09 9.83 3.07
CA LEU A 74 -25.54 8.51 2.68
C LEU A 74 -26.40 7.86 3.78
N PRO A 75 -27.52 8.44 4.24
CA PRO A 75 -28.23 7.97 5.43
C PRO A 75 -28.90 6.59 5.28
N ASN A 76 -29.19 6.12 4.07
CA ASN A 76 -29.96 4.88 3.86
C ASN A 76 -29.06 3.66 3.56
N THR A 77 -27.89 3.90 2.97
CA THR A 77 -26.97 2.83 2.55
C THR A 77 -26.04 2.42 3.68
N ARG A 78 -25.75 1.13 3.81
CA ARG A 78 -24.74 0.65 4.77
C ARG A 78 -23.36 1.14 4.35
N LEU A 79 -22.59 1.65 5.30
CA LEU A 79 -21.18 2.00 5.04
C LEU A 79 -20.27 0.83 5.40
N GLN A 80 -19.53 0.34 4.43
CA GLN A 80 -18.55 -0.73 4.58
C GLN A 80 -17.13 -0.17 4.65
N MET A 81 -16.29 -0.79 5.47
CA MET A 81 -14.85 -0.59 5.46
C MET A 81 -14.07 -1.90 5.30
N LEU A 82 -12.87 -1.79 4.72
CA LEU A 82 -11.86 -2.83 4.78
C LEU A 82 -10.99 -2.65 6.02
N LEU A 83 -10.92 -3.66 6.89
CA LEU A 83 -10.14 -3.64 8.12
C LEU A 83 -9.21 -4.85 8.19
N ARG A 84 -7.91 -4.63 8.38
CA ARG A 84 -6.99 -5.73 8.67
C ARG A 84 -7.08 -6.06 10.16
N GLY A 85 -7.35 -7.32 10.52
CA GLY A 85 -7.81 -7.72 11.86
C GLY A 85 -7.01 -7.11 13.01
N GLN A 86 -5.75 -7.50 13.15
CA GLN A 86 -4.91 -7.04 14.27
C GLN A 86 -4.07 -5.80 13.96
N ASN A 87 -3.92 -5.47 12.67
CA ASN A 87 -3.09 -4.36 12.22
C ASN A 87 -3.89 -3.11 11.83
N LEU A 88 -5.23 -3.17 11.91
CA LEU A 88 -6.15 -2.10 11.57
C LEU A 88 -5.81 -1.47 10.21
N LEU A 89 -5.34 -0.22 10.23
CA LEU A 89 -4.95 0.56 9.04
C LEU A 89 -3.45 0.90 9.02
N GLY A 90 -2.67 0.42 10.01
CA GLY A 90 -1.23 0.71 10.13
C GLY A 90 -0.34 -0.27 9.39
N TYR A 91 0.80 -0.67 9.97
CA TYR A 91 1.72 -1.67 9.36
C TYR A 91 2.23 -2.75 10.34
N ARG A 92 1.90 -2.65 11.62
CA ARG A 92 2.25 -3.62 12.68
C ARG A 92 1.02 -4.20 13.36
N HIS A 93 1.19 -5.22 14.19
CA HIS A 93 0.13 -5.66 15.11
C HIS A 93 -0.06 -4.62 16.21
N TYR A 94 -1.31 -4.36 16.55
CA TYR A 94 -1.70 -3.52 17.68
C TYR A 94 -2.21 -4.38 18.83
N SER A 95 -2.03 -3.90 20.05
CA SER A 95 -2.68 -4.46 21.23
C SER A 95 -4.21 -4.46 21.12
N ASP A 96 -4.85 -5.38 21.84
CA ASP A 96 -6.28 -5.60 21.71
C ASP A 96 -7.15 -4.41 22.16
N ASP A 97 -6.67 -3.58 23.09
CA ASP A 97 -7.37 -2.35 23.51
C ASP A 97 -7.38 -1.30 22.40
N VAL A 98 -6.31 -1.16 21.63
CA VAL A 98 -6.28 -0.30 20.44
C VAL A 98 -7.27 -0.80 19.37
N VAL A 99 -7.30 -2.11 19.11
CA VAL A 99 -8.24 -2.72 18.15
C VAL A 99 -9.69 -2.46 18.58
N ARG A 100 -10.02 -2.70 19.85
CA ARG A 100 -11.37 -2.42 20.38
C ARG A 100 -11.73 -0.95 20.29
N ALA A 101 -10.82 -0.05 20.66
CA ALA A 101 -11.05 1.39 20.60
C ALA A 101 -11.29 1.86 19.17
N PHE A 102 -10.47 1.40 18.22
CA PHE A 102 -10.61 1.74 16.81
C PHE A 102 -11.96 1.28 16.23
N VAL A 103 -12.32 0.01 16.43
CA VAL A 103 -13.59 -0.53 15.93
C VAL A 103 -14.78 0.19 16.55
N ALA A 104 -14.75 0.46 17.87
CA ALA A 104 -15.80 1.19 18.54
C ALA A 104 -15.98 2.60 17.95
N LYS A 105 -14.88 3.32 17.71
CA LYS A 105 -14.93 4.65 17.08
C LYS A 105 -15.38 4.62 15.63
N ALA A 106 -14.94 3.65 14.83
CA ALA A 106 -15.42 3.50 13.45
C ALA A 106 -16.93 3.22 13.41
N ALA A 107 -17.43 2.37 14.31
CA ALA A 107 -18.85 2.04 14.41
C ALA A 107 -19.70 3.25 14.82
N VAL A 108 -19.25 4.02 15.81
CA VAL A 108 -19.93 5.26 16.27
C VAL A 108 -19.97 6.33 15.18
N ASN A 109 -18.90 6.47 14.40
CA ASN A 109 -18.79 7.50 13.36
C ASN A 109 -19.52 7.11 12.05
N GLY A 110 -19.97 5.87 11.89
CA GLY A 110 -20.93 5.53 10.83
C GLY A 110 -20.69 4.23 10.07
N ILE A 111 -19.62 3.48 10.35
CA ILE A 111 -19.40 2.18 9.72
C ILE A 111 -20.41 1.14 10.21
N ASP A 112 -21.03 0.44 9.27
CA ASP A 112 -22.01 -0.61 9.51
C ASP A 112 -21.46 -2.01 9.25
N VAL A 113 -20.57 -2.12 8.25
CA VAL A 113 -20.00 -3.39 7.80
C VAL A 113 -18.48 -3.32 7.90
N PHE A 114 -17.91 -4.25 8.64
CA PHE A 114 -16.46 -4.41 8.75
C PHE A 114 -16.04 -5.66 8.00
N ARG A 115 -15.39 -5.49 6.85
CA ARG A 115 -14.72 -6.58 6.15
C ARG A 115 -13.37 -6.82 6.78
N ILE A 116 -13.27 -7.88 7.57
CA ILE A 116 -12.11 -8.18 8.42
C ILE A 116 -11.27 -9.28 7.79
N PHE A 117 -10.03 -8.95 7.43
CA PHE A 117 -9.09 -9.87 6.79
C PHE A 117 -7.73 -9.91 7.50
N ASP A 118 -6.95 -10.95 7.26
CA ASP A 118 -5.58 -11.10 7.73
C ASP A 118 -4.67 -11.38 6.54
N ALA A 119 -3.48 -10.78 6.51
CA ALA A 119 -2.59 -10.88 5.35
C ALA A 119 -1.99 -12.29 5.17
N MET A 120 -1.98 -13.10 6.23
CA MET A 120 -1.51 -14.48 6.26
C MET A 120 -2.65 -15.48 6.13
N ASN A 121 -3.92 -15.04 6.12
CA ASN A 121 -5.11 -15.85 6.42
C ASN A 121 -5.05 -16.56 7.79
N ASP A 122 -4.30 -16.03 8.76
CA ASP A 122 -4.31 -16.53 10.12
C ASP A 122 -5.55 -16.00 10.86
N VAL A 123 -6.59 -16.83 10.93
CA VAL A 123 -7.88 -16.46 11.54
C VAL A 123 -7.75 -16.02 13.01
N ARG A 124 -6.68 -16.40 13.72
CA ARG A 124 -6.44 -15.99 15.11
C ARG A 124 -6.28 -14.47 15.22
N ASN A 125 -5.67 -13.84 14.21
CA ASN A 125 -5.49 -12.38 14.14
C ASN A 125 -6.80 -11.62 13.93
N LEU A 126 -7.90 -12.31 13.60
CA LEU A 126 -9.21 -11.69 13.37
C LEU A 126 -10.07 -11.63 14.62
N LYS A 127 -9.75 -12.44 15.63
CA LYS A 127 -10.57 -12.67 16.83
C LYS A 127 -10.98 -11.37 17.53
N THR A 128 -10.02 -10.49 17.82
CA THR A 128 -10.30 -9.25 18.55
C THR A 128 -11.21 -8.32 17.74
N ALA A 129 -10.89 -8.10 16.47
CA ALA A 129 -11.67 -7.24 15.60
C ALA A 129 -13.10 -7.76 15.41
N ILE A 130 -13.27 -9.06 15.15
CA ILE A 130 -14.60 -9.69 15.03
C ILE A 130 -15.38 -9.46 16.33
N SER A 131 -14.80 -9.78 17.49
CA SER A 131 -15.49 -9.60 18.78
C SER A 131 -15.88 -8.14 19.05
N ALA A 132 -15.03 -7.19 18.68
CA ALA A 132 -15.27 -5.76 18.86
C ALA A 132 -16.42 -5.26 17.95
N VAL A 133 -16.48 -5.76 16.70
CA VAL A 133 -17.55 -5.43 15.76
C VAL A 133 -18.89 -5.98 16.25
N LYS A 134 -18.90 -7.23 16.73
CA LYS A 134 -20.09 -7.85 17.32
C LYS A 134 -20.54 -7.10 18.58
N ALA A 135 -19.61 -6.69 19.45
CA ALA A 135 -19.91 -5.90 20.63
C ALA A 135 -20.47 -4.50 20.28
N ALA A 136 -20.07 -3.91 19.16
CA ALA A 136 -20.61 -2.66 18.64
C ALA A 136 -21.97 -2.82 17.93
N GLY A 137 -22.51 -4.05 17.83
CA GLY A 137 -23.78 -4.32 17.15
C GLY A 137 -23.73 -4.12 15.64
N LYS A 138 -22.54 -4.23 15.03
CA LYS A 138 -22.30 -4.04 13.59
C LYS A 138 -22.09 -5.38 12.88
N HIS A 139 -22.05 -5.35 11.55
CA HIS A 139 -21.90 -6.54 10.70
C HIS A 139 -20.42 -6.92 10.57
N ALA A 140 -20.04 -8.08 11.09
CA ALA A 140 -18.70 -8.63 10.92
C ALA A 140 -18.66 -9.53 9.69
N GLN A 141 -17.90 -9.13 8.66
CA GLN A 141 -17.67 -9.96 7.48
C GLN A 141 -16.27 -10.59 7.57
N GLY A 142 -16.23 -11.91 7.81
CA GLY A 142 -14.99 -12.68 7.83
C GLY A 142 -14.45 -12.87 6.42
N THR A 143 -13.16 -12.65 6.21
CA THR A 143 -12.57 -12.63 4.87
C THR A 143 -11.53 -13.72 4.69
N ILE A 144 -11.61 -14.42 3.57
CA ILE A 144 -10.60 -15.34 3.05
C ILE A 144 -9.88 -14.63 1.91
N CYS A 145 -8.58 -14.35 2.08
CA CYS A 145 -7.77 -13.84 0.97
C CYS A 145 -7.46 -14.98 0.01
N TYR A 146 -7.98 -14.90 -1.21
CA TYR A 146 -7.79 -15.94 -2.22
C TYR A 146 -6.41 -15.82 -2.87
N THR A 147 -5.76 -16.96 -3.07
CA THR A 147 -4.50 -17.08 -3.80
C THR A 147 -4.29 -18.52 -4.26
N THR A 148 -3.34 -18.75 -5.17
CA THR A 148 -3.02 -20.09 -5.68
C THR A 148 -1.59 -20.48 -5.31
N SER A 149 -1.42 -21.70 -4.80
CA SER A 149 -0.13 -22.31 -4.46
C SER A 149 -0.33 -23.80 -4.14
N PRO A 150 0.74 -24.59 -3.94
CA PRO A 150 0.61 -25.98 -3.52
C PRO A 150 -0.12 -26.23 -2.19
N VAL A 151 -0.28 -25.19 -1.34
CA VAL A 151 -0.94 -25.32 -0.02
C VAL A 151 -2.34 -24.72 0.04
N HIS A 152 -2.73 -23.92 -0.95
CA HIS A 152 -4.02 -23.21 -0.95
C HIS A 152 -5.06 -24.05 -1.72
N THR A 153 -5.84 -24.85 -0.98
CA THR A 153 -6.89 -25.72 -1.54
C THR A 153 -8.29 -25.27 -1.10
N VAL A 154 -9.32 -25.79 -1.77
CA VAL A 154 -10.72 -25.53 -1.40
C VAL A 154 -11.00 -26.01 0.03
N GLU A 155 -10.44 -27.15 0.44
CA GLU A 155 -10.59 -27.69 1.80
C GLU A 155 -10.02 -26.73 2.84
N LEU A 156 -8.83 -26.16 2.61
CA LEU A 156 -8.23 -25.17 3.51
C LEU A 156 -9.12 -23.93 3.63
N PHE A 157 -9.64 -23.41 2.52
CA PHE A 157 -10.54 -22.26 2.55
C PHE A 157 -11.86 -22.58 3.28
N VAL A 158 -12.37 -23.80 3.15
CA VAL A 158 -13.56 -24.28 3.90
C VAL A 158 -13.26 -24.39 5.41
N GLU A 159 -12.08 -24.86 5.80
CA GLU A 159 -11.66 -24.90 7.21
C GLU A 159 -11.59 -23.49 7.81
N GLN A 160 -11.01 -22.54 7.07
CA GLN A 160 -11.00 -21.13 7.46
C GLN A 160 -12.41 -20.57 7.60
N ALA A 161 -13.31 -20.87 6.67
CA ALA A 161 -14.71 -20.44 6.72
C ALA A 161 -15.44 -20.95 7.97
N LYS A 162 -15.25 -22.23 8.33
CA LYS A 162 -15.82 -22.82 9.56
C LYS A 162 -15.24 -22.16 10.82
N ALA A 163 -13.95 -21.85 10.83
CA ALA A 163 -13.33 -21.13 11.94
C ALA A 163 -13.91 -19.73 12.10
N LEU A 164 -14.15 -19.01 10.99
CA LEU A 164 -14.80 -17.69 10.99
C LEU A 164 -16.26 -17.79 11.46
N GLU A 165 -17.03 -18.76 10.99
CA GLU A 165 -18.41 -19.02 11.44
C GLU A 165 -18.46 -19.28 12.95
N ALA A 166 -17.53 -20.08 13.47
CA ALA A 166 -17.40 -20.32 14.91
C ALA A 166 -17.04 -19.07 15.73
N MET A 167 -16.41 -18.06 15.11
CA MET A 167 -16.15 -16.75 15.73
C MET A 167 -17.38 -15.81 15.69
N GLY A 168 -18.45 -16.20 15.00
CA GLY A 168 -19.71 -15.45 14.95
C GLY A 168 -19.74 -14.32 13.92
N VAL A 169 -19.02 -14.48 12.80
CA VAL A 169 -19.17 -13.55 11.66
C VAL A 169 -20.56 -13.66 11.05
N ASP A 170 -21.05 -12.57 10.46
CA ASP A 170 -22.38 -12.48 9.85
C ASP A 170 -22.39 -12.84 8.36
N SER A 171 -21.22 -12.75 7.70
CA SER A 171 -21.03 -13.22 6.32
C SER A 171 -19.57 -13.54 6.03
N LEU A 172 -19.33 -14.23 4.91
CA LEU A 172 -18.00 -14.54 4.38
C LEU A 172 -17.72 -13.70 3.13
N ALA A 173 -16.47 -13.24 2.98
CA ALA A 173 -15.97 -12.66 1.74
C ALA A 173 -14.80 -13.48 1.20
N ILE A 174 -14.88 -13.85 -0.08
CA ILE A 174 -13.71 -14.28 -0.86
C ILE A 174 -13.08 -13.00 -1.40
N LYS A 175 -11.90 -12.63 -0.89
CA LYS A 175 -11.14 -11.47 -1.33
C LYS A 175 -10.01 -11.91 -2.26
N ASP A 176 -10.24 -11.83 -3.55
CA ASP A 176 -9.24 -11.98 -4.59
C ASP A 176 -8.62 -10.62 -4.94
N MET A 177 -7.64 -10.23 -4.13
CA MET A 177 -6.96 -8.93 -4.21
C MET A 177 -6.11 -8.74 -5.47
N ALA A 178 -5.76 -9.82 -6.18
CA ALA A 178 -4.89 -9.77 -7.35
C ALA A 178 -5.62 -10.12 -8.66
N GLY A 179 -6.87 -10.60 -8.60
CA GLY A 179 -7.60 -11.06 -9.78
C GLY A 179 -7.10 -12.41 -10.29
N LEU A 180 -6.83 -13.35 -9.37
CA LEU A 180 -6.34 -14.70 -9.61
C LEU A 180 -7.46 -15.74 -9.80
N LEU A 181 -8.68 -15.44 -9.36
CA LEU A 181 -9.82 -16.34 -9.55
C LEU A 181 -10.03 -16.61 -11.04
N THR A 182 -10.34 -17.86 -11.33
CA THR A 182 -10.89 -18.27 -12.63
C THR A 182 -12.33 -18.71 -12.42
N PRO A 183 -13.20 -18.65 -13.45
CA PRO A 183 -14.62 -18.92 -13.24
C PRO A 183 -14.91 -20.28 -12.62
N PHE A 184 -14.27 -21.34 -13.11
CA PHE A 184 -14.51 -22.70 -12.60
C PHE A 184 -14.00 -22.91 -11.17
N ALA A 185 -12.80 -22.40 -10.85
CA ALA A 185 -12.30 -22.42 -9.47
C ALA A 185 -13.20 -21.61 -8.53
N THR A 186 -13.76 -20.49 -9.01
CA THR A 186 -14.72 -19.69 -8.25
C THR A 186 -15.98 -20.49 -7.95
N GLY A 187 -16.54 -21.17 -8.95
CA GLY A 187 -17.73 -22.01 -8.77
C GLY A 187 -17.51 -23.11 -7.75
N GLU A 188 -16.40 -23.85 -7.87
CA GLU A 188 -16.02 -24.91 -6.95
C GLU A 188 -15.89 -24.41 -5.50
N LEU A 189 -15.17 -23.31 -5.29
CA LEU A 189 -14.99 -22.72 -3.97
C LEU A 189 -16.31 -22.23 -3.38
N VAL A 190 -17.15 -21.55 -4.17
CA VAL A 190 -18.45 -21.05 -3.69
C VAL A 190 -19.37 -22.21 -3.31
N GLU A 191 -19.50 -23.24 -4.14
CA GLU A 191 -20.30 -24.43 -3.82
C GLU A 191 -19.83 -25.09 -2.52
N ALA A 192 -18.52 -25.24 -2.34
CA ALA A 192 -17.94 -25.81 -1.14
C ALA A 192 -18.24 -24.97 0.12
N LEU A 193 -18.11 -23.64 0.03
CA LEU A 193 -18.43 -22.74 1.15
C LEU A 193 -19.91 -22.75 1.51
N LYS A 194 -20.81 -22.75 0.50
CA LYS A 194 -22.27 -22.83 0.71
C LYS A 194 -22.71 -24.18 1.25
N ALA A 195 -21.99 -25.27 0.93
CA ALA A 195 -22.24 -26.59 1.52
C ALA A 195 -21.72 -26.69 2.97
N ALA A 196 -20.63 -26.00 3.28
CA ALA A 196 -19.97 -26.08 4.58
C ALA A 196 -20.54 -25.14 5.65
N THR A 197 -21.13 -24.00 5.25
CA THR A 197 -21.60 -22.95 6.16
C THR A 197 -22.96 -22.42 5.71
N SER A 198 -23.72 -21.84 6.64
CA SER A 198 -25.00 -21.18 6.32
C SER A 198 -24.84 -19.70 5.93
N LEU A 199 -23.62 -19.18 6.02
CA LEU A 199 -23.31 -17.77 5.88
C LEU A 199 -23.53 -17.27 4.43
N PRO A 200 -23.94 -16.00 4.27
CA PRO A 200 -23.90 -15.34 2.97
C PRO A 200 -22.46 -15.23 2.45
N VAL A 201 -22.26 -15.49 1.15
CA VAL A 201 -20.94 -15.44 0.49
C VAL A 201 -20.84 -14.24 -0.44
N PHE A 202 -19.80 -13.44 -0.24
CA PHE A 202 -19.50 -12.22 -0.98
C PHE A 202 -18.28 -12.43 -1.87
N ILE A 203 -18.36 -11.97 -3.12
CA ILE A 203 -17.27 -12.06 -4.08
C ILE A 203 -16.64 -10.69 -4.29
N HIS A 204 -15.40 -10.56 -3.84
CA HIS A 204 -14.57 -9.40 -4.09
C HIS A 204 -13.39 -9.80 -4.96
N SER A 205 -13.35 -9.31 -6.20
CA SER A 205 -12.31 -9.66 -7.16
C SER A 205 -11.94 -8.45 -8.00
N HIS A 206 -10.64 -8.23 -8.15
CA HIS A 206 -10.11 -7.24 -9.09
C HIS A 206 -10.15 -7.82 -10.51
N ASP A 207 -10.41 -6.98 -11.50
CA ASP A 207 -10.55 -7.36 -12.91
C ASP A 207 -9.21 -7.33 -13.66
N THR A 208 -8.10 -7.55 -12.94
CA THR A 208 -6.74 -7.33 -13.47
C THR A 208 -6.45 -8.31 -14.59
N ALA A 209 -6.87 -9.56 -14.44
CA ALA A 209 -6.79 -10.57 -15.50
C ALA A 209 -7.92 -10.45 -16.54
N GLY A 210 -8.88 -9.52 -16.38
CA GLY A 210 -10.11 -9.44 -17.18
C GLY A 210 -11.07 -10.61 -16.93
N LEU A 211 -10.98 -11.26 -15.77
CA LEU A 211 -11.76 -12.46 -15.43
C LEU A 211 -12.82 -12.23 -14.35
N ALA A 212 -12.82 -11.10 -13.65
CA ALA A 212 -13.60 -10.95 -12.43
C ALA A 212 -15.11 -10.96 -12.70
N ALA A 213 -15.58 -10.34 -13.80
CA ALA A 213 -17.00 -10.39 -14.17
C ALA A 213 -17.48 -11.82 -14.47
N MET A 214 -16.65 -12.63 -15.15
CA MET A 214 -16.95 -14.04 -15.42
C MET A 214 -16.96 -14.86 -14.12
N CYS A 215 -16.02 -14.59 -13.21
CA CYS A 215 -15.97 -15.23 -11.90
C CYS A 215 -17.19 -14.87 -11.05
N GLN A 216 -17.62 -13.61 -11.05
CA GLN A 216 -18.83 -13.17 -10.35
C GLN A 216 -20.09 -13.84 -10.92
N LEU A 217 -20.25 -13.89 -12.24
CA LEU A 217 -21.38 -14.60 -12.85
C LEU A 217 -21.38 -16.08 -12.45
N LYS A 218 -20.23 -16.75 -12.52
CA LYS A 218 -20.13 -18.15 -12.12
C LYS A 218 -20.38 -18.36 -10.63
N ALA A 219 -19.91 -17.46 -9.78
CA ALA A 219 -20.21 -17.48 -8.34
C ALA A 219 -21.71 -17.34 -8.05
N ILE A 220 -22.40 -16.44 -8.77
CA ILE A 220 -23.85 -16.24 -8.65
C ILE A 220 -24.60 -17.52 -8.99
N GLU A 221 -24.25 -18.18 -10.11
CA GLU A 221 -24.84 -19.45 -10.52
C GLU A 221 -24.61 -20.56 -9.47
N CYS A 222 -23.46 -20.52 -8.79
CA CYS A 222 -23.05 -21.44 -7.74
C CYS A 222 -23.57 -21.05 -6.34
N GLY A 223 -24.36 -19.97 -6.22
CA GLY A 223 -25.08 -19.63 -4.99
C GLY A 223 -24.47 -18.53 -4.13
N ALA A 224 -23.52 -17.73 -4.65
CA ALA A 224 -23.09 -16.49 -4.00
C ALA A 224 -24.27 -15.53 -3.76
N ASP A 225 -24.14 -14.67 -2.76
CA ASP A 225 -25.22 -13.78 -2.28
C ASP A 225 -24.99 -12.33 -2.70
N ASN A 226 -23.71 -11.94 -2.78
CA ASN A 226 -23.29 -10.57 -3.00
C ASN A 226 -22.05 -10.52 -3.91
N ILE A 227 -21.95 -9.45 -4.70
CA ILE A 227 -20.77 -9.12 -5.51
C ILE A 227 -20.30 -7.69 -5.22
N ASP A 228 -18.99 -7.49 -5.28
CA ASP A 228 -18.39 -6.16 -5.25
C ASP A 228 -18.14 -5.66 -6.67
N THR A 229 -18.64 -4.48 -7.00
CA THR A 229 -18.45 -3.82 -8.31
C THR A 229 -17.96 -2.39 -8.11
N ALA A 230 -17.56 -1.73 -9.19
CA ALA A 230 -17.27 -0.30 -9.20
C ALA A 230 -18.07 0.38 -10.32
N ILE A 231 -18.47 1.62 -10.11
CA ILE A 231 -19.05 2.46 -11.17
C ILE A 231 -18.15 2.45 -12.42
N GLY A 232 -18.74 2.24 -13.59
CA GLY A 232 -18.04 1.88 -14.84
C GLY A 232 -16.93 2.82 -15.27
N SER A 233 -17.06 4.13 -15.01
CA SER A 233 -16.02 5.13 -15.27
C SER A 233 -14.77 4.99 -14.38
N MET A 234 -14.86 4.20 -13.32
CA MET A 234 -13.83 3.90 -12.32
C MET A 234 -13.67 2.38 -12.09
N ALA A 235 -14.09 1.56 -13.05
CA ALA A 235 -14.00 0.11 -13.04
C ALA A 235 -12.83 -0.42 -13.88
N TRP A 236 -12.72 -1.75 -13.96
CA TRP A 236 -11.85 -2.53 -14.85
C TRP A 236 -10.36 -2.54 -14.49
N GLY A 237 -9.64 -3.48 -15.11
CA GLY A 237 -8.21 -3.66 -14.89
C GLY A 237 -7.92 -3.87 -13.41
N THR A 238 -7.08 -3.05 -12.81
CA THR A 238 -6.79 -3.15 -11.38
C THR A 238 -7.97 -2.77 -10.48
N SER A 239 -9.08 -2.25 -10.99
CA SER A 239 -10.33 -2.03 -10.23
C SER A 239 -11.27 -3.26 -10.30
N HIS A 240 -12.55 -3.08 -9.98
CA HIS A 240 -13.59 -4.11 -9.98
C HIS A 240 -14.36 -4.15 -11.30
N PRO A 241 -15.15 -5.21 -11.56
CA PRO A 241 -16.13 -5.20 -12.66
C PRO A 241 -17.08 -4.01 -12.59
N GLY A 242 -17.49 -3.49 -13.75
CA GLY A 242 -18.44 -2.39 -13.85
C GLY A 242 -19.82 -2.73 -13.28
N THR A 243 -20.33 -1.90 -12.37
CA THR A 243 -21.66 -2.03 -11.77
C THR A 243 -22.75 -2.10 -12.84
N GLU A 244 -22.69 -1.22 -13.84
CA GLU A 244 -23.60 -1.13 -14.98
C GLU A 244 -23.63 -2.45 -15.77
N SER A 245 -22.46 -3.03 -16.02
CA SER A 245 -22.33 -4.27 -16.78
C SER A 245 -22.96 -5.44 -16.04
N MET A 246 -22.74 -5.55 -14.73
CA MET A 246 -23.32 -6.62 -13.93
C MET A 246 -24.84 -6.46 -13.76
N VAL A 247 -25.32 -5.23 -13.52
CA VAL A 247 -26.76 -4.94 -13.47
C VAL A 247 -27.44 -5.27 -14.80
N ALA A 248 -26.84 -4.87 -15.92
CA ALA A 248 -27.37 -5.18 -17.25
C ALA A 248 -27.36 -6.69 -17.55
N ALA A 249 -26.29 -7.39 -17.19
CA ALA A 249 -26.14 -8.83 -17.43
C ALA A 249 -27.16 -9.67 -16.66
N LEU A 250 -27.53 -9.25 -15.45
CA LEU A 250 -28.45 -10.00 -14.59
C LEU A 250 -29.93 -9.61 -14.80
N LYS A 251 -30.21 -8.53 -15.54
CA LYS A 251 -31.57 -8.01 -15.75
C LYS A 251 -32.49 -9.04 -16.41
N GLY A 252 -33.67 -9.25 -15.83
CA GLY A 252 -34.66 -10.22 -16.30
C GLY A 252 -34.32 -11.69 -16.06
N THR A 253 -33.18 -11.99 -15.42
CA THR A 253 -32.81 -13.35 -15.00
C THR A 253 -33.35 -13.64 -13.58
N PRO A 254 -33.29 -14.89 -13.09
CA PRO A 254 -33.61 -15.19 -11.69
C PRO A 254 -32.74 -14.45 -10.66
N TYR A 255 -31.62 -13.87 -11.10
CA TYR A 255 -30.59 -13.20 -10.31
C TYR A 255 -30.64 -11.67 -10.40
N ASP A 256 -31.68 -11.11 -11.04
CA ASP A 256 -31.84 -9.67 -11.25
C ASP A 256 -31.57 -8.87 -9.96
N THR A 257 -30.71 -7.87 -10.08
CA THR A 257 -30.31 -7.00 -8.95
C THR A 257 -31.41 -6.01 -8.58
N GLY A 258 -32.34 -5.72 -9.50
CA GLY A 258 -33.39 -4.72 -9.34
C GLY A 258 -32.87 -3.29 -9.15
N LEU A 259 -31.60 -3.01 -9.48
CA LEU A 259 -31.02 -1.67 -9.40
C LEU A 259 -31.34 -0.86 -10.66
N ASP A 260 -31.49 0.45 -10.50
CA ASP A 260 -31.79 1.37 -11.59
C ASP A 260 -30.54 1.65 -12.43
N LEU A 261 -30.47 1.04 -13.61
CA LEU A 261 -29.35 1.21 -14.54
C LEU A 261 -29.23 2.63 -15.08
N GLU A 262 -30.32 3.37 -15.26
CA GLU A 262 -30.27 4.75 -15.76
C GLU A 262 -29.67 5.69 -14.72
N LEU A 263 -30.07 5.54 -13.45
CA LEU A 263 -29.49 6.27 -12.32
C LEU A 263 -27.98 5.98 -12.18
N ILE A 264 -27.58 4.71 -12.31
CA ILE A 264 -26.15 4.33 -12.21
C ILE A 264 -25.36 4.94 -13.37
N GLN A 265 -25.90 4.98 -14.60
CA GLN A 265 -25.24 5.63 -15.73
C GLN A 265 -25.03 7.13 -15.49
N GLU A 266 -25.99 7.81 -14.88
CA GLU A 266 -25.84 9.22 -14.51
C GLU A 266 -24.71 9.43 -13.49
N ILE A 267 -24.62 8.56 -12.49
CA ILE A 267 -23.51 8.53 -11.51
C ILE A 267 -22.17 8.27 -12.23
N SER A 268 -22.16 7.37 -13.21
CA SER A 268 -20.98 7.07 -14.03
C SER A 268 -20.45 8.28 -14.78
N MET A 269 -21.34 9.08 -15.37
CA MET A 269 -20.99 10.32 -16.06
C MET A 269 -20.40 11.35 -15.11
N TYR A 270 -20.89 11.45 -13.88
CA TYR A 270 -20.29 12.30 -12.86
C TYR A 270 -18.85 11.89 -12.56
N PHE A 271 -18.62 10.61 -12.27
CA PHE A 271 -17.27 10.12 -11.95
C PHE A 271 -16.31 10.14 -13.14
N MET A 272 -16.83 10.05 -14.37
CA MET A 272 -16.03 10.25 -15.58
C MET A 272 -15.42 11.66 -15.64
N GLU A 273 -16.18 12.69 -15.26
CA GLU A 273 -15.66 14.06 -15.17
C GLU A 273 -14.72 14.24 -13.97
N VAL A 274 -15.05 13.67 -12.81
CA VAL A 274 -14.18 13.70 -11.62
C VAL A 274 -12.82 13.08 -11.93
N ARG A 275 -12.79 11.92 -12.59
CA ARG A 275 -11.56 11.20 -12.92
C ARG A 275 -10.55 12.05 -13.70
N LYS A 276 -11.00 12.94 -14.59
CA LYS A 276 -10.14 13.85 -15.35
C LYS A 276 -9.28 14.75 -14.46
N LYS A 277 -9.77 15.14 -13.27
CA LYS A 277 -9.02 15.95 -12.30
C LYS A 277 -7.79 15.23 -11.73
N TYR A 278 -7.81 13.89 -11.76
CA TYR A 278 -6.80 13.04 -11.14
C TYR A 278 -5.86 12.41 -12.17
N HIS A 279 -5.81 12.94 -13.39
CA HIS A 279 -5.04 12.39 -14.52
C HIS A 279 -3.56 12.11 -14.19
N GLN A 280 -2.96 12.93 -13.31
CA GLN A 280 -1.56 12.77 -12.88
C GLN A 280 -1.28 11.47 -12.11
N PHE A 281 -2.32 10.82 -11.58
CA PHE A 281 -2.21 9.58 -10.81
C PHE A 281 -2.58 8.34 -11.62
N GLU A 282 -2.99 8.51 -12.88
CA GLU A 282 -3.21 7.38 -13.79
C GLU A 282 -1.90 6.65 -14.05
N SER A 283 -2.00 5.34 -14.25
CA SER A 283 -0.84 4.49 -14.53
C SER A 283 -1.13 3.55 -15.69
N PRO A 284 -0.19 3.33 -16.62
CA PRO A 284 -0.37 2.33 -17.69
C PRO A 284 -0.48 0.90 -17.14
N PHE A 285 -0.11 0.67 -15.88
CA PHE A 285 -0.20 -0.63 -15.20
C PHE A 285 -1.56 -0.90 -14.55
N THR A 286 -2.53 0.02 -14.65
CA THR A 286 -3.89 -0.19 -14.10
C THR A 286 -4.82 -0.91 -15.06
N GLY A 287 -4.41 -1.12 -16.32
CA GLY A 287 -5.19 -1.85 -17.33
C GLY A 287 -5.24 -3.36 -17.10
N VAL A 288 -5.88 -4.07 -18.03
CA VAL A 288 -5.93 -5.54 -18.02
C VAL A 288 -4.54 -6.11 -18.30
N ASP A 289 -4.07 -6.99 -17.42
CA ASP A 289 -2.80 -7.69 -17.52
C ASP A 289 -2.97 -9.15 -17.07
N THR A 290 -3.04 -10.07 -18.04
CA THR A 290 -3.19 -11.51 -17.77
C THR A 290 -1.94 -12.15 -17.18
N ARG A 291 -0.78 -11.48 -17.19
CA ARG A 291 0.45 -12.00 -16.58
C ARG A 291 0.34 -12.16 -15.07
N VAL A 292 -0.65 -11.50 -14.44
CA VAL A 292 -0.97 -11.69 -13.02
C VAL A 292 -1.29 -13.15 -12.68
N GLN A 293 -1.85 -13.91 -13.64
CA GLN A 293 -2.12 -15.35 -13.47
C GLN A 293 -0.84 -16.20 -13.36
N ILE A 294 0.29 -15.66 -13.81
CA ILE A 294 1.59 -16.32 -13.78
C ILE A 294 2.41 -15.83 -12.59
N ASN A 295 2.59 -14.50 -12.47
CA ASN A 295 3.48 -13.91 -11.46
C ASN A 295 2.79 -13.73 -10.09
N GLN A 296 1.45 -13.71 -10.06
CA GLN A 296 0.61 -13.48 -8.89
C GLN A 296 0.84 -12.14 -8.17
N VAL A 297 1.46 -11.16 -8.85
CA VAL A 297 1.79 -9.84 -8.30
C VAL A 297 0.61 -8.89 -8.51
N PRO A 298 0.00 -8.32 -7.45
CA PRO A 298 -1.05 -7.33 -7.60
C PRO A 298 -0.58 -6.09 -8.38
N GLY A 299 -1.46 -5.48 -9.17
CA GLY A 299 -1.08 -4.36 -10.06
C GLY A 299 -0.42 -3.16 -9.35
N GLY A 300 -0.93 -2.74 -8.19
CA GLY A 300 -0.32 -1.66 -7.40
C GLY A 300 1.09 -1.99 -6.86
N MET A 301 1.42 -3.28 -6.73
CA MET A 301 2.76 -3.72 -6.36
C MET A 301 3.71 -3.68 -7.56
N MET A 302 3.23 -3.97 -8.77
CA MET A 302 4.02 -3.92 -10.00
C MET A 302 4.61 -2.53 -10.25
N SER A 303 3.78 -1.49 -10.14
CA SER A 303 4.22 -0.10 -10.34
C SER A 303 5.24 0.32 -9.27
N ASN A 304 5.05 -0.08 -8.02
CA ASN A 304 5.99 0.18 -6.94
C ASN A 304 7.35 -0.50 -7.18
N LEU A 305 7.37 -1.78 -7.55
CA LEU A 305 8.60 -2.52 -7.86
C LEU A 305 9.34 -1.91 -9.07
N ALA A 306 8.61 -1.52 -10.11
CA ALA A 306 9.19 -0.87 -11.28
C ALA A 306 9.85 0.48 -10.92
N ASN A 307 9.18 1.29 -10.10
CA ASN A 307 9.76 2.55 -9.61
C ASN A 307 11.01 2.31 -8.75
N GLN A 308 10.96 1.34 -7.83
CA GLN A 308 12.09 0.93 -6.99
C GLN A 308 13.32 0.53 -7.83
N LEU A 309 13.13 -0.27 -8.88
CA LEU A 309 14.23 -0.64 -9.78
C LEU A 309 14.71 0.54 -10.63
N LYS A 310 13.80 1.41 -11.07
CA LYS A 310 14.14 2.60 -11.85
C LYS A 310 15.02 3.56 -11.07
N GLU A 311 14.70 3.80 -9.79
CA GLU A 311 15.51 4.63 -8.88
C GLU A 311 16.94 4.11 -8.71
N GLN A 312 17.14 2.81 -8.89
CA GLN A 312 18.45 2.16 -8.82
C GLN A 312 19.10 1.91 -10.19
N GLY A 313 18.52 2.43 -11.28
CA GLY A 313 19.04 2.21 -12.63
C GLY A 313 18.97 0.76 -13.11
N ALA A 314 18.16 -0.09 -12.46
CA ALA A 314 18.07 -1.54 -12.68
C ALA A 314 16.72 -1.98 -13.27
N LEU A 315 15.96 -1.06 -13.89
CA LEU A 315 14.64 -1.36 -14.47
C LEU A 315 14.67 -2.49 -15.49
N ASN A 316 15.78 -2.66 -16.22
CA ASN A 316 16.01 -3.75 -17.16
C ASN A 316 15.98 -5.14 -16.51
N ARG A 317 16.08 -5.23 -15.18
CA ARG A 317 16.08 -6.48 -14.39
C ARG A 317 14.71 -6.85 -13.82
N ILE A 318 13.65 -6.14 -14.18
CA ILE A 318 12.29 -6.39 -13.66
C ILE A 318 11.79 -7.82 -13.89
N ASN A 319 12.16 -8.45 -15.01
CA ASN A 319 11.77 -9.83 -15.30
C ASN A 319 12.44 -10.82 -14.33
N GLU A 320 13.70 -10.59 -13.94
CA GLU A 320 14.39 -11.41 -12.93
C GLU A 320 13.65 -11.32 -11.58
N VAL A 321 13.14 -10.13 -11.23
CA VAL A 321 12.33 -9.94 -10.01
C VAL A 321 11.03 -10.74 -10.07
N PHE A 322 10.35 -10.77 -11.22
CA PHE A 322 9.13 -11.57 -11.38
C PHE A 322 9.37 -13.08 -11.28
N GLU A 323 10.53 -13.56 -11.70
CA GLU A 323 10.92 -14.95 -11.52
C GLU A 323 11.31 -15.28 -10.07
N GLU A 324 11.84 -14.30 -9.34
CA GLU A 324 12.29 -14.47 -7.95
C GLU A 324 11.13 -14.38 -6.94
N ILE A 325 10.09 -13.58 -7.19
CA ILE A 325 8.93 -13.44 -6.30
C ILE A 325 8.29 -14.79 -5.93
N PRO A 326 7.95 -15.69 -6.87
CA PRO A 326 7.40 -17.01 -6.51
C PRO A 326 8.33 -17.86 -5.66
N ARG A 327 9.66 -17.71 -5.82
CA ARG A 327 10.66 -18.46 -5.05
C ARG A 327 10.76 -17.94 -3.62
N VAL A 328 10.82 -16.61 -3.44
CA VAL A 328 10.78 -15.99 -2.12
C VAL A 328 9.47 -16.34 -1.41
N ARG A 329 8.35 -16.27 -2.12
CA ARG A 329 7.04 -16.65 -1.59
C ARG A 329 7.01 -18.10 -1.11
N ALA A 330 7.60 -19.03 -1.88
CA ALA A 330 7.71 -20.43 -1.47
C ALA A 330 8.58 -20.60 -0.21
N ASP A 331 9.72 -19.92 -0.13
CA ASP A 331 10.61 -19.96 1.02
C ASP A 331 9.96 -19.41 2.31
N LEU A 332 9.03 -18.48 2.16
CA LEU A 332 8.25 -17.91 3.27
C LEU A 332 6.97 -18.72 3.59
N GLY A 333 6.75 -19.89 3.00
CA GLY A 333 5.56 -20.71 3.32
C GLY A 333 4.27 -20.23 2.64
N TYR A 334 4.40 -19.67 1.43
CA TYR A 334 3.29 -19.30 0.54
C TYR A 334 2.27 -18.28 1.08
N PRO A 335 2.65 -17.18 1.75
CA PRO A 335 1.68 -16.18 2.18
C PRO A 335 0.86 -15.65 0.98
N PRO A 336 -0.43 -15.32 1.15
CA PRO A 336 -1.15 -14.49 0.19
C PRO A 336 -0.39 -13.19 -0.05
N LEU A 337 -0.34 -12.68 -1.27
CA LEU A 337 0.35 -11.42 -1.59
C LEU A 337 -0.62 -10.24 -1.45
N VAL A 338 -0.84 -9.81 -0.21
CA VAL A 338 -1.64 -8.63 0.17
C VAL A 338 -0.86 -7.77 1.15
N THR A 339 -1.22 -6.52 1.39
CA THR A 339 -0.45 -5.68 2.32
C THR A 339 -0.47 -6.24 3.76
N PRO A 340 0.68 -6.49 4.41
CA PRO A 340 2.03 -6.09 4.01
C PRO A 340 2.87 -7.20 3.35
N THR A 341 2.41 -8.46 3.33
CA THR A 341 3.16 -9.62 2.82
C THR A 341 3.58 -9.48 1.35
N SER A 342 2.75 -8.82 0.53
CA SER A 342 3.10 -8.47 -0.85
C SER A 342 4.39 -7.66 -0.93
N GLN A 343 4.54 -6.66 -0.06
CA GLN A 343 5.73 -5.81 -0.03
C GLN A 343 6.93 -6.53 0.59
N ILE A 344 6.71 -7.34 1.62
CA ILE A 344 7.76 -8.18 2.23
C ILE A 344 8.38 -9.11 1.18
N VAL A 345 7.56 -9.87 0.47
CA VAL A 345 8.01 -10.80 -0.59
C VAL A 345 8.64 -10.04 -1.76
N GLY A 346 7.99 -8.96 -2.21
CA GLY A 346 8.44 -8.17 -3.36
C GLY A 346 9.79 -7.52 -3.16
N THR A 347 9.95 -6.80 -2.05
CA THR A 347 11.20 -6.10 -1.75
C THR A 347 12.32 -7.10 -1.51
N GLN A 348 12.08 -8.21 -0.80
CA GLN A 348 13.10 -9.24 -0.66
C GLN A 348 13.53 -9.84 -2.00
N ALA A 349 12.60 -10.02 -2.95
CA ALA A 349 12.94 -10.45 -4.31
C ALA A 349 13.81 -9.43 -5.05
N VAL A 350 13.50 -8.13 -4.93
CA VAL A 350 14.33 -7.04 -5.49
C VAL A 350 15.75 -7.08 -4.90
N PHE A 351 15.88 -7.21 -3.58
CA PHE A 351 17.17 -7.32 -2.91
C PHE A 351 17.97 -8.54 -3.41
N ASN A 352 17.33 -9.70 -3.53
CA ASN A 352 17.98 -10.92 -4.04
C ASN A 352 18.51 -10.72 -5.46
N VAL A 353 17.72 -10.10 -6.34
CA VAL A 353 18.11 -9.82 -7.73
C VAL A 353 19.27 -8.83 -7.76
N LEU A 354 19.16 -7.69 -7.09
CA LEU A 354 20.20 -6.65 -7.09
C LEU A 354 21.54 -7.16 -6.53
N ALA A 355 21.49 -7.95 -5.46
CA ALA A 355 22.67 -8.54 -4.85
C ALA A 355 23.31 -9.66 -5.70
N GLY A 356 22.55 -10.25 -6.64
CA GLY A 356 22.97 -11.42 -7.42
C GLY A 356 23.02 -12.72 -6.59
N GLU A 357 22.53 -12.69 -5.35
CA GLU A 357 22.57 -13.79 -4.39
C GLU A 357 21.33 -13.73 -3.47
N ARG A 358 20.65 -14.87 -3.29
CA ARG A 358 19.41 -14.93 -2.50
C ARG A 358 19.72 -14.75 -1.01
N TYR A 359 18.97 -13.88 -0.34
CA TYR A 359 19.04 -13.63 1.11
C TYR A 359 20.41 -13.16 1.62
N LYS A 360 21.27 -12.60 0.75
CA LYS A 360 22.52 -11.94 1.18
C LYS A 360 22.25 -10.80 2.17
N THR A 361 21.19 -10.04 1.89
CA THR A 361 20.61 -9.06 2.82
C THR A 361 19.16 -9.45 3.04
N ILE A 362 18.76 -9.54 4.31
CA ILE A 362 17.42 -9.94 4.74
C ILE A 362 16.79 -8.77 5.47
N THR A 363 15.62 -8.33 5.01
CA THR A 363 14.94 -7.17 5.62
C THR A 363 14.40 -7.52 7.01
N ASN A 364 14.24 -6.52 7.86
CA ASN A 364 13.71 -6.71 9.22
C ASN A 364 12.31 -7.32 9.20
N GLU A 365 11.47 -6.96 8.23
CA GLU A 365 10.13 -7.51 8.09
C GLU A 365 10.16 -9.00 7.73
N VAL A 366 11.11 -9.45 6.91
CA VAL A 366 11.33 -10.88 6.65
C VAL A 366 11.79 -11.60 7.91
N LYS A 367 12.68 -11.00 8.72
CA LYS A 367 13.07 -11.56 10.02
C LYS A 367 11.85 -11.69 10.95
N LEU A 368 11.08 -10.61 11.13
CA LEU A 368 9.88 -10.59 11.97
C LEU A 368 8.82 -11.60 11.48
N TYR A 369 8.66 -11.75 10.16
CA TYR A 369 7.84 -12.80 9.55
C TYR A 369 8.30 -14.20 9.94
N LEU A 370 9.60 -14.48 9.81
CA LEU A 370 10.20 -15.77 10.12
C LEU A 370 10.21 -16.07 11.63
N GLN A 371 10.08 -15.05 12.48
CA GLN A 371 9.82 -15.20 13.92
C GLN A 371 8.36 -15.51 14.25
N GLY A 372 7.44 -15.45 13.27
CA GLY A 372 6.00 -15.65 13.50
C GLY A 372 5.25 -14.39 13.93
N ARG A 373 5.88 -13.20 13.90
CA ARG A 373 5.27 -11.95 14.41
C ARG A 373 4.18 -11.34 13.54
N TYR A 374 3.95 -11.88 12.35
CA TYR A 374 2.79 -11.55 11.49
C TYR A 374 1.66 -12.60 11.58
N GLY A 375 1.86 -13.69 12.33
CA GLY A 375 0.96 -14.83 12.37
C GLY A 375 1.59 -16.08 11.76
N GLN A 376 0.81 -17.15 11.69
CA GLN A 376 1.25 -18.44 11.16
C GLN A 376 1.22 -18.42 9.63
N ALA A 377 2.32 -18.87 9.01
CA ALA A 377 2.38 -19.06 7.57
C ALA A 377 1.45 -20.20 7.11
N PRO A 378 0.80 -20.10 5.93
CA PRO A 378 -0.08 -21.15 5.42
C PRO A 378 0.62 -22.49 5.16
N GLY A 379 1.90 -22.43 4.76
CA GLY A 379 2.71 -23.60 4.44
C GLY A 379 4.02 -23.66 5.23
N ALA A 380 4.82 -24.68 4.92
CA ALA A 380 6.12 -24.85 5.53
C ALA A 380 7.10 -23.73 5.12
N ILE A 381 7.73 -23.10 6.11
CA ILE A 381 8.81 -22.14 5.92
C ILE A 381 10.10 -22.90 5.58
N ASN A 382 10.94 -22.32 4.73
CA ASN A 382 12.26 -22.88 4.45
C ASN A 382 13.18 -22.76 5.69
N PRO A 383 13.60 -23.88 6.31
CA PRO A 383 14.35 -23.85 7.56
C PRO A 383 15.74 -23.20 7.39
N LYS A 384 16.36 -23.29 6.21
CA LYS A 384 17.66 -22.66 5.96
C LYS A 384 17.52 -21.14 5.95
N VAL A 385 16.47 -20.62 5.30
CA VAL A 385 16.19 -19.19 5.26
C VAL A 385 15.82 -18.67 6.65
N GLN A 386 15.02 -19.44 7.41
CA GLN A 386 14.71 -19.09 8.80
C GLN A 386 15.96 -18.99 9.67
N VAL A 387 16.82 -20.01 9.68
CA VAL A 387 18.07 -19.97 10.46
C VAL A 387 19.01 -18.85 9.98
N GLN A 388 19.09 -18.60 8.68
CA GLN A 388 19.90 -17.49 8.14
C GLN A 388 19.38 -16.12 8.57
N ALA A 389 18.06 -15.96 8.66
CA ALA A 389 17.42 -14.68 8.99
C ALA A 389 17.47 -14.35 10.48
N ILE A 390 17.21 -15.35 11.34
CA ILE A 390 16.95 -15.12 12.77
C ILE A 390 17.86 -15.93 13.69
N GLY A 391 18.78 -16.75 13.15
CA GLY A 391 19.72 -17.53 13.96
C GLY A 391 19.02 -18.44 14.96
N ASP A 392 19.30 -18.23 16.24
CA ASP A 392 18.71 -18.90 17.40
C ASP A 392 17.65 -18.04 18.12
N GLU A 393 17.24 -16.91 17.55
CA GLU A 393 16.18 -16.08 18.10
C GLU A 393 14.84 -16.85 18.18
N GLN A 394 14.03 -16.48 19.16
CA GLN A 394 12.78 -17.18 19.47
C GLN A 394 11.75 -17.02 18.34
N VAL A 395 11.25 -18.17 17.85
CA VAL A 395 10.04 -18.25 17.02
C VAL A 395 8.82 -18.35 17.93
N ILE A 396 7.81 -17.51 17.67
CA ILE A 396 6.54 -17.54 18.40
C ILE A 396 5.51 -18.36 17.64
N GLU A 397 4.75 -19.20 18.36
CA GLU A 397 3.65 -20.00 17.79
C GLU A 397 2.27 -19.48 18.21
N VAL A 398 2.24 -18.58 19.20
CA VAL A 398 1.03 -17.92 19.70
C VAL A 398 0.57 -16.82 18.74
N ARG A 399 -0.63 -16.26 18.98
CA ARG A 399 -1.07 -15.07 18.26
C ARG A 399 -0.15 -13.90 18.64
N PRO A 400 0.47 -13.18 17.69
CA PRO A 400 1.49 -12.17 18.03
C PRO A 400 1.00 -11.06 18.95
N ALA A 401 -0.29 -10.70 18.85
CA ALA A 401 -0.88 -9.68 19.70
C ALA A 401 -1.05 -10.10 21.17
N ASP A 402 -1.01 -11.40 21.49
CA ASP A 402 -1.07 -11.88 22.88
C ASP A 402 0.20 -11.53 23.67
N LEU A 403 1.28 -11.16 22.97
CA LEU A 403 2.54 -10.70 23.55
C LEU A 403 2.58 -9.16 23.75
N LEU A 404 1.59 -8.44 23.23
CA LEU A 404 1.54 -6.99 23.33
C LEU A 404 0.85 -6.56 24.63
N LYS A 405 1.48 -5.65 25.35
CA LYS A 405 0.84 -4.96 26.49
C LYS A 405 -0.19 -3.95 25.95
N PRO A 406 -1.23 -3.60 26.73
CA PRO A 406 -2.15 -2.52 26.38
C PRO A 406 -1.41 -1.22 26.05
N GLU A 407 -1.84 -0.51 25.01
CA GLU A 407 -1.12 0.65 24.49
C GLU A 407 -1.87 1.98 24.60
N MET A 408 -3.20 1.97 24.79
CA MET A 408 -4.00 3.20 24.70
C MET A 408 -3.57 4.29 25.71
N ASP A 409 -3.25 3.92 26.94
CA ASP A 409 -2.82 4.89 27.97
C ASP A 409 -1.45 5.51 27.65
N ARG A 410 -0.53 4.70 27.10
CA ARG A 410 0.77 5.18 26.62
C ARG A 410 0.59 6.12 25.44
N LEU A 411 -0.24 5.74 24.46
CA LEU A 411 -0.51 6.54 23.27
C LEU A 411 -1.13 7.90 23.62
N ARG A 412 -2.09 7.93 24.55
CA ARG A 412 -2.66 9.19 25.09
C ARG A 412 -1.61 10.08 25.72
N SER A 413 -0.71 9.49 26.51
CA SER A 413 0.36 10.22 27.20
C SER A 413 1.39 10.78 26.21
N GLU A 414 1.76 10.02 25.19
CA GLU A 414 2.75 10.41 24.17
C GLU A 414 2.26 11.51 23.24
N ILE A 415 0.99 11.48 22.82
CA ILE A 415 0.41 12.53 21.98
C ILE A 415 0.02 13.77 22.81
N GLY A 416 -0.32 13.57 24.09
CA GLY A 416 -0.62 14.61 25.05
C GLY A 416 -1.71 15.57 24.57
N ASN A 417 -1.50 16.87 24.78
CA ASN A 417 -2.49 17.91 24.50
C ASN A 417 -2.76 18.14 23.00
N LEU A 418 -2.00 17.50 22.11
CA LEU A 418 -2.21 17.60 20.67
C LEU A 418 -3.49 16.86 20.24
N ALA A 419 -3.76 15.70 20.85
CA ALA A 419 -5.02 14.99 20.65
C ALA A 419 -6.17 15.70 21.38
N LYS A 420 -7.26 15.99 20.66
CA LYS A 420 -8.49 16.58 21.21
C LYS A 420 -9.61 15.54 21.36
N SER A 421 -9.38 14.34 20.85
CA SER A 421 -10.34 13.23 20.85
C SER A 421 -9.61 11.88 20.85
N GLU A 422 -10.32 10.80 21.17
CA GLU A 422 -9.80 9.43 21.02
C GLU A 422 -9.49 9.11 19.55
N GLU A 423 -10.26 9.66 18.61
CA GLU A 423 -10.01 9.58 17.17
C GLU A 423 -8.61 10.12 16.80
N ASP A 424 -8.17 11.22 17.42
CA ASP A 424 -6.82 11.76 17.22
C ASP A 424 -5.74 10.83 17.79
N VAL A 425 -5.98 10.25 18.96
CA VAL A 425 -5.07 9.25 19.57
C VAL A 425 -4.93 8.05 18.64
N LEU A 426 -6.03 7.60 18.03
CA LEU A 426 -6.04 6.49 17.08
C LEU A 426 -5.35 6.85 15.75
N THR A 427 -5.53 8.07 15.24
CA THR A 427 -4.78 8.58 14.08
C THR A 427 -3.28 8.56 14.36
N PHE A 428 -2.85 9.04 15.53
CA PHE A 428 -1.47 8.95 15.98
C PHE A 428 -1.00 7.51 16.15
N ALA A 429 -1.83 6.62 16.72
CA ALA A 429 -1.49 5.21 16.87
C ALA A 429 -1.22 4.52 15.53
N MET A 430 -2.01 4.83 14.49
CA MET A 430 -1.85 4.23 13.16
C MET A 430 -0.60 4.75 12.45
N PHE A 431 -0.30 6.04 12.60
CA PHE A 431 0.82 6.70 11.95
C PHE A 431 1.47 7.70 12.93
N PRO A 432 2.42 7.29 13.78
CA PRO A 432 2.94 8.16 14.83
C PRO A 432 3.50 9.49 14.33
N ASP A 433 4.42 9.45 13.36
CA ASP A 433 5.07 10.65 12.86
C ASP A 433 4.14 11.46 11.94
N ILE A 434 3.53 10.80 10.95
CA ILE A 434 2.62 11.46 9.99
C ILE A 434 1.37 11.98 10.68
N GLY A 435 0.79 11.20 11.59
CA GLY A 435 -0.39 11.56 12.36
C GLY A 435 -0.10 12.71 13.33
N ARG A 436 1.04 12.69 14.05
CA ARG A 436 1.46 13.83 14.87
C ARG A 436 1.57 15.10 14.03
N LYS A 437 2.34 15.04 12.93
CA LYS A 437 2.53 16.17 12.02
C LYS A 437 1.20 16.70 11.47
N PHE A 438 0.30 15.80 11.05
CA PHE A 438 -1.04 16.17 10.59
C PHE A 438 -1.84 16.90 11.67
N LEU A 439 -1.82 16.41 12.92
CA LEU A 439 -2.53 17.06 14.03
C LEU A 439 -1.94 18.44 14.36
N GLU A 440 -0.62 18.60 14.27
CA GLU A 440 0.07 19.89 14.43
C GLU A 440 -0.34 20.88 13.34
N GLU A 441 -0.29 20.48 12.07
CA GLU A 441 -0.73 21.27 10.92
C GLU A 441 -2.22 21.63 11.01
N ARG A 442 -3.07 20.69 11.44
CA ARG A 442 -4.50 20.91 11.66
C ARG A 442 -4.74 21.96 12.75
N ALA A 443 -4.00 21.89 13.85
CA ALA A 443 -4.11 22.86 14.94
C ALA A 443 -3.59 24.26 14.54
N ALA A 444 -2.58 24.32 13.67
CA ALA A 444 -2.03 25.57 13.14
C ALA A 444 -2.86 26.17 11.99
N GLY A 445 -3.78 25.41 11.39
CA GLY A 445 -4.54 25.83 10.21
C GLY A 445 -3.71 25.85 8.93
N THR A 446 -2.67 25.02 8.84
CA THR A 446 -1.69 24.98 7.74
C THR A 446 -1.76 23.68 6.94
N LEU A 447 -2.89 22.97 6.99
CA LEU A 447 -3.10 21.78 6.18
C LEU A 447 -3.22 22.17 4.71
N GLU A 448 -2.30 21.68 3.89
CA GLU A 448 -2.28 21.91 2.45
C GLU A 448 -2.30 20.58 1.68
N PRO A 449 -3.37 20.28 0.92
CA PRO A 449 -3.45 19.04 0.15
C PRO A 449 -2.42 19.01 -0.97
N GLU A 450 -1.98 17.81 -1.36
CA GLU A 450 -1.20 17.58 -2.57
C GLU A 450 -1.90 18.22 -3.79
N ALA A 451 -1.20 19.12 -4.49
CA ALA A 451 -1.76 19.87 -5.60
C ALA A 451 -2.14 18.96 -6.78
N LEU A 452 -3.30 19.26 -7.39
CA LEU A 452 -3.71 18.64 -8.65
C LEU A 452 -3.22 19.50 -9.81
N LEU A 453 -2.61 18.87 -10.80
CA LEU A 453 -2.20 19.50 -12.04
C LEU A 453 -3.43 19.96 -12.83
N PRO A 454 -3.33 21.06 -13.58
CA PRO A 454 -4.38 21.47 -14.51
C PRO A 454 -4.78 20.33 -15.44
N ILE A 455 -6.07 20.24 -15.78
CA ILE A 455 -6.56 19.25 -16.75
C ILE A 455 -5.93 19.58 -18.11
N PRO A 456 -5.30 18.62 -18.80
CA PRO A 456 -4.73 18.87 -20.12
C PRO A 456 -5.84 19.27 -21.10
N ASP A 457 -5.70 20.44 -21.74
CA ASP A 457 -6.58 20.84 -22.84
C ASP A 457 -6.42 19.82 -23.97
N GLY A 458 -7.50 19.16 -24.40
CA GLY A 458 -7.52 18.05 -25.36
C GLY A 458 -6.96 18.32 -26.77
N ASN A 459 -6.26 19.45 -26.98
CA ASN A 459 -5.38 19.66 -28.12
C ASN A 459 -4.01 19.03 -27.83
N GLY A 460 -3.90 17.74 -28.11
CA GLY A 460 -2.66 16.96 -28.03
C GLY A 460 -1.57 17.42 -29.01
N GLY A 461 -0.97 18.58 -28.76
CA GLY A 461 0.43 18.79 -29.04
C GLY A 461 1.27 18.24 -27.87
N PRO A 462 2.56 17.89 -28.07
CA PRO A 462 3.47 17.75 -26.94
C PRO A 462 3.26 18.97 -26.06
N ALA A 463 3.15 18.76 -24.73
CA ALA A 463 3.02 19.83 -23.75
C ALA A 463 3.83 21.02 -24.27
N ALA A 464 3.15 22.14 -24.57
CA ALA A 464 3.86 23.36 -24.89
C ALA A 464 4.84 23.50 -23.74
N ALA A 465 6.13 23.33 -24.05
CA ALA A 465 7.17 23.37 -23.06
C ALA A 465 6.88 24.64 -22.27
N GLU A 466 6.67 24.52 -20.95
CA GLU A 466 6.86 25.68 -20.09
C GLU A 466 8.16 26.30 -20.58
N GLY A 467 8.07 27.54 -21.07
CA GLY A 467 9.17 28.16 -21.80
C GLY A 467 10.43 27.93 -21.01
N VAL A 468 11.36 27.15 -21.56
CA VAL A 468 12.65 26.92 -20.91
C VAL A 468 13.25 28.30 -20.78
N ALA A 469 13.53 28.75 -19.55
CA ALA A 469 14.21 30.02 -19.35
C ALA A 469 15.49 29.98 -20.18
N THR A 470 15.57 30.84 -21.21
CA THR A 470 16.77 30.96 -22.04
C THR A 470 17.74 31.97 -21.46
N GLU A 471 17.36 32.69 -20.40
CA GLU A 471 18.20 33.69 -19.75
C GLU A 471 18.32 33.38 -18.26
N PHE A 472 19.54 33.39 -17.74
CA PHE A 472 19.83 33.17 -16.33
C PHE A 472 20.79 34.25 -15.81
N MET A 473 20.60 34.64 -14.55
CA MET A 473 21.65 35.30 -13.77
C MET A 473 22.36 34.24 -12.94
N VAL A 474 23.67 34.10 -13.14
CA VAL A 474 24.48 33.12 -12.42
C VAL A 474 25.54 33.85 -11.61
N ASP A 475 25.50 33.66 -10.30
CA ASP A 475 26.49 34.19 -9.36
C ASP A 475 27.61 33.17 -9.14
N VAL A 476 28.83 33.52 -9.53
CA VAL A 476 30.02 32.70 -9.32
C VAL A 476 31.05 33.52 -8.55
N HIS A 477 31.44 33.05 -7.36
CA HIS A 477 32.43 33.73 -6.49
C HIS A 477 32.13 35.21 -6.16
N GLY A 478 30.85 35.62 -6.19
CA GLY A 478 30.42 36.98 -5.86
C GLY A 478 30.30 37.94 -7.05
N GLU A 479 30.50 37.45 -8.28
CA GLU A 479 30.20 38.19 -9.51
C GLU A 479 29.01 37.55 -10.24
N SER A 480 28.11 38.39 -10.75
CA SER A 480 26.88 37.98 -11.42
C SER A 480 27.02 38.07 -12.94
N TYR A 481 26.82 36.95 -13.63
CA TYR A 481 26.88 36.87 -15.09
C TYR A 481 25.48 36.67 -15.67
N ARG A 482 25.15 37.42 -16.73
CA ARG A 482 23.94 37.16 -17.52
C ARG A 482 24.27 36.17 -18.62
N ILE A 483 23.57 35.05 -18.62
CA ILE A 483 23.76 33.96 -19.58
C ILE A 483 22.50 33.85 -20.44
N ASP A 484 22.65 34.05 -21.75
CA ASP A 484 21.57 33.83 -22.72
C ASP A 484 21.86 32.58 -23.58
N ILE A 485 20.98 31.58 -23.56
CA ILE A 485 21.03 30.37 -24.39
C ILE A 485 20.45 30.70 -25.76
N THR A 486 21.32 30.73 -26.77
CA THR A 486 20.99 31.17 -28.14
C THR A 486 20.74 30.01 -29.11
N GLY A 487 21.09 28.77 -28.74
CA GLY A 487 20.78 27.56 -29.52
C GLY A 487 21.34 26.27 -28.91
N VAL A 488 20.76 25.13 -29.31
CA VAL A 488 21.21 23.78 -28.91
C VAL A 488 21.63 23.01 -30.17
N GLY A 489 22.88 22.55 -30.23
CA GLY A 489 23.43 21.75 -31.33
C GLY A 489 22.95 20.30 -31.34
N VAL A 490 23.15 19.59 -32.46
CA VAL A 490 22.75 18.19 -32.64
C VAL A 490 23.54 17.27 -31.70
N LYS A 491 22.85 16.31 -31.07
CA LYS A 491 23.45 15.32 -30.17
C LYS A 491 24.31 14.32 -30.96
N GLY A 492 25.60 14.24 -30.66
CA GLY A 492 26.53 13.22 -31.15
C GLY A 492 27.46 12.78 -30.03
N ASP A 493 27.72 11.48 -29.90
CA ASP A 493 28.73 10.88 -29.01
C ASP A 493 28.83 11.42 -27.57
N GLY A 494 27.69 11.60 -26.88
CA GLY A 494 27.66 11.91 -25.44
C GLY A 494 28.00 13.36 -25.08
N THR A 495 28.31 14.21 -26.06
CA THR A 495 28.52 15.64 -25.90
C THR A 495 27.33 16.44 -26.43
N ARG A 496 27.03 17.57 -25.78
CA ARG A 496 26.06 18.56 -26.25
C ARG A 496 26.73 19.92 -26.38
N HIS A 497 26.53 20.54 -27.54
CA HIS A 497 26.99 21.89 -27.82
C HIS A 497 25.89 22.88 -27.45
N PHE A 498 26.22 23.83 -26.57
CA PHE A 498 25.37 24.98 -26.28
C PHE A 498 26.04 26.24 -26.83
N TYR A 499 25.25 27.03 -27.56
CA TYR A 499 25.66 28.36 -27.98
C TYR A 499 25.09 29.35 -26.97
N MET A 500 25.95 30.02 -26.19
CA MET A 500 25.52 30.97 -25.17
C MET A 500 26.20 32.32 -25.32
N SER A 501 25.50 33.38 -24.94
CA SER A 501 26.06 34.72 -24.79
C SER A 501 26.35 34.97 -23.32
N ILE A 502 27.61 35.28 -22.99
CA ILE A 502 28.03 35.72 -21.65
C ILE A 502 28.35 37.22 -21.78
N ASP A 503 27.55 38.06 -21.12
CA ASP A 503 27.67 39.53 -21.19
C ASP A 503 27.73 40.11 -22.61
N GLY A 504 27.02 39.47 -23.56
CA GLY A 504 26.91 39.91 -24.95
C GLY A 504 27.99 39.36 -25.89
N MET A 505 28.92 38.52 -25.40
CA MET A 505 29.89 37.82 -26.24
C MET A 505 29.44 36.38 -26.50
N PRO A 506 29.28 35.97 -27.78
CA PRO A 506 28.88 34.61 -28.11
C PRO A 506 30.03 33.62 -27.91
N GLU A 507 29.78 32.62 -27.08
CA GLU A 507 30.70 31.54 -26.73
C GLU A 507 30.07 30.17 -27.06
N GLU A 508 30.90 29.26 -27.58
CA GLU A 508 30.51 27.86 -27.78
C GLU A 508 30.97 27.04 -26.57
N VAL A 509 30.01 26.49 -25.84
CA VAL A 509 30.29 25.65 -24.67
C VAL A 509 29.94 24.21 -24.98
N VAL A 510 30.97 23.36 -24.96
CA VAL A 510 30.83 21.92 -25.14
C VAL A 510 30.65 21.28 -23.77
N LEU A 511 29.47 20.72 -23.52
CA LEU A 511 29.16 19.98 -22.31
C LEU A 511 29.32 18.49 -22.58
N GLU A 512 30.25 17.87 -21.85
CA GLU A 512 30.36 16.42 -21.74
C GLU A 512 29.54 15.95 -20.54
N GLU A 513 28.57 15.06 -20.76
CA GLU A 513 27.76 14.49 -19.67
C GLU A 513 28.62 13.54 -18.83
N LEU A 514 29.28 14.06 -17.79
CA LEU A 514 30.11 13.25 -16.89
C LEU A 514 29.30 12.51 -15.82
N ASN A 515 28.14 13.03 -15.40
CA ASN A 515 27.19 12.44 -14.43
C ASN A 515 25.84 13.21 -14.45
N GLN A 516 24.80 12.68 -13.80
CA GLN A 516 23.49 13.34 -13.63
C GLN A 516 23.23 13.65 -12.13
N PHE A 517 22.91 14.90 -11.81
CA PHE A 517 22.68 15.38 -10.44
C PHE A 517 21.18 15.46 -10.13
N VAL A 518 20.74 14.90 -9.00
CA VAL A 518 19.42 15.16 -8.40
C VAL A 518 19.66 15.74 -7.01
N GLY A 519 19.32 17.01 -6.83
CA GLY A 519 19.60 17.76 -5.62
C GLY A 519 18.80 17.28 -4.41
N GLY A 520 19.53 17.01 -3.33
CA GLY A 520 19.05 17.10 -1.95
C GLY A 520 20.13 17.81 -1.15
N ALA A 521 19.85 19.02 -0.68
CA ALA A 521 20.75 19.78 0.17
C ALA A 521 20.74 19.23 1.60
N GLY A 522 21.93 18.96 2.15
CA GLY A 522 22.12 18.66 3.57
C GLY A 522 22.95 17.42 3.84
N GLY A 523 24.27 17.53 3.67
CA GLY A 523 25.22 16.52 4.15
C GLY A 523 26.63 16.97 3.82
N ALA A 524 27.43 17.31 4.83
CA ALA A 524 28.87 17.43 4.66
C ALA A 524 29.38 16.14 3.98
N ALA A 525 30.31 16.26 3.03
CA ALA A 525 30.86 15.11 2.32
C ALA A 525 31.43 14.10 3.34
N ARG A 526 30.69 13.01 3.58
CA ARG A 526 31.12 11.93 4.47
C ARG A 526 32.32 11.21 3.84
N GLY A 527 33.28 10.78 4.66
CA GLY A 527 34.43 10.02 4.18
C GLY A 527 34.00 8.71 3.50
N ARG A 528 34.90 8.07 2.73
CA ARG A 528 34.64 6.77 2.10
C ARG A 528 35.08 5.61 2.99
N ALA A 529 34.23 4.60 3.12
CA ALA A 529 34.54 3.37 3.84
C ALA A 529 35.70 2.64 3.15
N SER A 530 36.73 2.28 3.93
CA SER A 530 37.98 1.68 3.44
C SER A 530 38.57 0.69 4.43
N GLU A 531 38.35 0.91 5.73
CA GLU A 531 38.80 0.04 6.80
C GLU A 531 37.68 -0.89 7.29
N PRO A 532 38.01 -2.07 7.87
CA PRO A 532 37.04 -2.98 8.45
C PRO A 532 36.16 -2.37 9.55
N GLY A 533 36.65 -1.35 10.24
CA GLY A 533 35.91 -0.59 11.25
C GLY A 533 34.95 0.46 10.68
N HIS A 534 34.97 0.71 9.37
CA HIS A 534 34.06 1.68 8.74
C HIS A 534 32.73 1.00 8.39
N VAL A 535 31.68 1.37 9.11
CA VAL A 535 30.32 0.91 8.86
C VAL A 535 29.73 1.69 7.69
N THR A 536 29.23 0.98 6.68
CA THR A 536 28.56 1.53 5.47
C THR A 536 27.25 0.80 5.21
N THR A 537 26.34 1.46 4.47
CA THR A 537 25.15 0.80 3.91
C THR A 537 25.48 0.04 2.62
N SER A 538 24.69 -1.00 2.30
CA SER A 538 24.78 -1.77 1.05
C SER A 538 23.96 -1.17 -0.09
N MET A 539 22.97 -0.33 0.22
CA MET A 539 22.13 0.37 -0.77
C MET A 539 21.80 1.80 -0.31
N PRO A 540 21.47 2.71 -1.26
CA PRO A 540 20.98 4.04 -0.91
C PRO A 540 19.70 3.98 -0.09
N GLY A 541 19.58 4.85 0.92
CA GLY A 541 18.40 4.88 1.81
C GLY A 541 18.44 6.05 2.79
N ASN A 542 17.56 6.03 3.79
CA ASN A 542 17.51 7.00 4.89
C ASN A 542 17.80 6.30 6.22
N ILE A 543 18.42 7.00 7.18
CA ILE A 543 18.60 6.48 8.54
C ILE A 543 17.30 6.62 9.32
N VAL A 544 16.75 5.51 9.81
CA VAL A 544 15.54 5.47 10.65
C VAL A 544 15.89 5.61 12.12
N ASP A 545 16.97 4.95 12.54
CA ASP A 545 17.41 4.99 13.93
C ASP A 545 18.92 4.76 14.06
N VAL A 546 19.49 5.32 15.13
CA VAL A 546 20.90 5.18 15.50
C VAL A 546 20.95 4.46 16.84
N LEU A 547 21.46 3.22 16.85
CA LEU A 547 21.33 2.31 18.00
C LEU A 547 22.49 2.42 19.00
N VAL A 548 23.53 3.18 18.67
CA VAL A 548 24.77 3.31 19.46
C VAL A 548 25.24 4.76 19.52
N ALA A 549 25.99 5.10 20.57
CA ALA A 549 26.63 6.39 20.75
C ALA A 549 28.17 6.27 20.71
N GLU A 550 28.85 7.41 20.53
CA GLU A 550 30.31 7.47 20.66
C GLU A 550 30.76 6.99 22.04
N GLY A 551 31.75 6.11 22.07
CA GLY A 551 32.27 5.45 23.27
C GLY A 551 31.62 4.10 23.59
N ASP A 552 30.55 3.70 22.90
CA ASP A 552 29.90 2.41 23.15
C ASP A 552 30.77 1.23 22.67
N LYS A 553 30.77 0.14 23.42
CA LYS A 553 31.40 -1.12 23.00
C LYS A 553 30.42 -1.95 22.19
N VAL A 554 30.85 -2.40 21.02
CA VAL A 554 30.05 -3.21 20.10
C VAL A 554 30.77 -4.51 19.76
N LYS A 555 29.98 -5.55 19.46
CA LYS A 555 30.49 -6.83 18.95
C LYS A 555 30.26 -6.94 17.45
N ALA A 556 31.09 -7.70 16.76
CA ALA A 556 30.86 -8.08 15.37
C ALA A 556 29.49 -8.76 15.24
N GLY A 557 28.71 -8.31 14.26
CA GLY A 557 27.32 -8.74 14.05
C GLY A 557 26.28 -7.98 14.87
N GLN A 558 26.66 -7.12 15.82
CA GLN A 558 25.73 -6.28 16.57
C GLN A 558 25.15 -5.18 15.66
N ALA A 559 23.83 -4.99 15.68
CA ALA A 559 23.17 -3.89 14.98
C ALA A 559 23.58 -2.53 15.58
N VAL A 560 24.00 -1.60 14.72
CA VAL A 560 24.45 -0.25 15.13
C VAL A 560 23.62 0.87 14.50
N LEU A 561 22.96 0.61 13.36
CA LEU A 561 22.04 1.53 12.69
C LEU A 561 20.83 0.76 12.16
N VAL A 562 19.71 1.46 12.00
CA VAL A 562 18.57 1.00 11.20
C VAL A 562 18.42 1.94 10.02
N SER A 563 18.49 1.42 8.80
CA SER A 563 18.22 2.18 7.58
C SER A 563 16.91 1.73 6.93
N GLU A 564 16.20 2.67 6.31
CA GLU A 564 15.05 2.42 5.44
C GLU A 564 15.48 2.61 3.99
N ALA A 565 15.26 1.57 3.20
CA ALA A 565 15.28 1.67 1.75
C ALA A 565 14.00 1.01 1.22
N MET A 566 13.35 1.63 0.23
CA MET A 566 12.12 1.07 -0.36
C MET A 566 10.99 0.82 0.67
N LYS A 567 10.90 1.65 1.72
CA LYS A 567 9.95 1.51 2.86
C LYS A 567 10.12 0.22 3.68
N MET A 568 11.29 -0.39 3.62
CA MET A 568 11.64 -1.58 4.39
C MET A 568 12.88 -1.29 5.20
N GLU A 569 12.89 -1.74 6.44
CA GLU A 569 13.99 -1.50 7.36
C GLU A 569 15.04 -2.61 7.27
N SER A 570 16.30 -2.25 7.39
CA SER A 570 17.42 -3.18 7.49
C SER A 570 18.42 -2.70 8.54
N GLU A 571 18.86 -3.63 9.38
CA GLU A 571 19.95 -3.36 10.32
C GLU A 571 21.28 -3.32 9.61
N ILE A 572 22.08 -2.29 9.90
CA ILE A 572 23.49 -2.25 9.55
C ILE A 572 24.28 -2.72 10.78
N GLN A 573 25.09 -3.76 10.60
CA GLN A 573 25.81 -4.43 11.67
C GLN A 573 27.27 -3.98 11.74
N ALA A 574 27.84 -4.00 12.94
CA ALA A 574 29.27 -3.84 13.15
C ALA A 574 30.04 -5.02 12.51
N ALA A 575 31.08 -4.74 11.73
CA ALA A 575 31.89 -5.78 11.09
C ALA A 575 32.98 -6.37 12.02
N ILE A 576 33.33 -5.65 13.09
CA ILE A 576 34.37 -6.01 14.04
C ILE A 576 33.90 -5.77 15.49
N ASP A 577 34.52 -6.46 16.44
CA ASP A 577 34.46 -6.08 17.85
C ASP A 577 35.24 -4.77 18.03
N GLY A 578 34.75 -3.86 18.88
CA GLY A 578 35.47 -2.61 19.14
C GLY A 578 34.68 -1.57 19.92
N THR A 579 35.18 -0.34 19.92
CA THR A 579 34.53 0.84 20.51
C THR A 579 34.14 1.82 19.41
N VAL A 580 32.91 2.33 19.46
CA VAL A 580 32.40 3.34 18.53
C VAL A 580 33.19 4.64 18.73
N LYS A 581 33.97 5.03 17.72
CA LYS A 581 34.82 6.22 17.75
C LYS A 581 34.06 7.47 17.32
N ALA A 582 33.24 7.36 16.28
CA ALA A 582 32.47 8.48 15.73
C ALA A 582 31.18 8.00 15.07
N VAL A 583 30.11 8.81 15.17
CA VAL A 583 28.84 8.60 14.46
C VAL A 583 28.59 9.79 13.53
N HIS A 584 28.55 9.55 12.22
CA HIS A 584 28.51 10.59 11.18
C HIS A 584 27.12 10.83 10.57
N VAL A 585 26.10 10.22 11.18
CA VAL A 585 24.72 10.27 10.71
C VAL A 585 23.76 10.53 11.85
N VAL A 586 22.65 11.19 11.53
CA VAL A 586 21.50 11.34 12.43
C VAL A 586 20.25 10.74 11.80
N LYS A 587 19.22 10.52 12.63
CA LYS A 587 17.91 10.08 12.15
C LYS A 587 17.38 11.04 11.07
N GLY A 588 16.95 10.47 9.94
CA GLY A 588 16.45 11.19 8.76
C GLY A 588 17.50 11.43 7.68
N ASP A 589 18.79 11.22 7.96
CA ASP A 589 19.85 11.44 6.98
C ASP A 589 19.75 10.48 5.79
N ARG A 590 19.91 11.02 4.58
CA ARG A 590 20.09 10.21 3.36
C ARG A 590 21.53 9.71 3.28
N VAL A 591 21.69 8.43 2.94
CA VAL A 591 22.98 7.73 2.90
C VAL A 591 23.14 6.92 1.61
N ASN A 592 24.39 6.78 1.14
CA ASN A 592 24.72 5.99 -0.05
C ASN A 592 25.79 4.92 0.25
N PRO A 593 25.86 3.83 -0.55
CA PRO A 593 26.89 2.83 -0.40
C PRO A 593 28.30 3.42 -0.53
N GLY A 594 29.17 3.04 0.39
CA GLY A 594 30.55 3.48 0.44
C GLY A 594 30.79 4.72 1.29
N GLU A 595 29.75 5.38 1.82
CA GLU A 595 29.89 6.44 2.83
C GLU A 595 30.19 5.84 4.21
N ILE A 596 31.12 6.44 4.97
CA ILE A 596 31.33 6.10 6.39
C ILE A 596 30.14 6.65 7.19
N LEU A 597 29.41 5.75 7.84
CA LEU A 597 28.29 6.10 8.71
C LEU A 597 28.71 6.07 10.19
N ILE A 598 29.50 5.06 10.57
CA ILE A 598 30.08 4.90 11.92
C ILE A 598 31.53 4.42 11.77
N GLU A 599 32.42 4.91 12.64
CA GLU A 599 33.78 4.39 12.81
C GLU A 599 33.86 3.53 14.09
N ILE A 600 34.32 2.30 13.96
CA ILE A 600 34.61 1.38 15.07
C ILE A 600 36.11 1.14 15.13
N GLU A 601 36.70 1.36 16.31
CA GLU A 601 38.10 1.08 16.59
C GLU A 601 38.22 -0.21 17.40
N ALA A 602 39.06 -1.14 16.95
CA ALA A 602 39.22 -2.48 17.53
C ALA A 602 39.79 -2.48 18.96
#